data_AF-A0A811KZ80-F1
#
_entry.id   AF-A0A811KZ80-F1
#
_cell.length_a   1.000
_cell.length_b   1.000
_cell.length_c   1.000
_cell.angle_alpha   90.00
_cell.angle_beta   90.00
_cell.angle_gamma   90.00
#
_symmetry.space_group_name_H-M   'P 1'
#
loop_
_entity.id
_entity.type
_entity.pdbx_description
1 polymer ?
#
loop_
_entity_poly.entity_id
_entity_poly.type
_entity_poly.pdbx_seq_one_letter_code
_entity_poly.pdbx_strand_id
1 'polypeptide(L)'
;MFGLGSTKYLSLPMFTSLRHSTVLMTMCLEYALLKFDSDCTLFGYIYICINNFSTALNSVYIKLVFNKDLMSTTDIMFYNNLFAAPFLAMVCFENDDFMFTWLFYNLSSHKAALTVLISIALLSGICLGYFSFQCTKYNSALTTTFIGVLKNVIITYSGMFTGDYTFNLCNFIGVTLTTIGSLIFFGSAISGKLNIRQQPAKVVV
;
A
#
# COMPACT_ATOMS: atom_id res chain seq x y z
N MET A 1 -31.12 -1.57 6.89
CA MET A 1 -31.29 -1.18 5.48
C MET A 1 -30.34 -0.03 5.26
N PHE A 2 -29.21 -0.10 4.57
CA PHE A 2 -28.91 -0.63 3.24
C PHE A 2 -27.42 -1.05 3.18
N GLY A 3 -27.07 -1.99 2.30
CA GLY A 3 -25.72 -2.08 1.73
C GLY A 3 -24.87 -3.31 2.07
N LEU A 4 -25.06 -3.98 3.21
CA LEU A 4 -24.13 -5.04 3.66
C LEU A 4 -24.58 -6.48 3.41
N GLY A 5 -25.74 -6.68 2.78
CA GLY A 5 -26.25 -8.01 2.41
C GLY A 5 -25.68 -8.58 1.10
N SER A 6 -25.02 -7.75 0.28
CA SER A 6 -24.57 -8.13 -1.07
C SER A 6 -23.21 -8.86 -1.09
N THR A 7 -22.43 -8.81 -0.01
CA THR A 7 -21.07 -9.37 0.07
C THR A 7 -21.01 -10.87 0.40
N LYS A 8 -22.12 -11.62 0.29
CA LYS A 8 -22.08 -13.10 0.42
C LYS A 8 -21.43 -13.82 -0.77
N TYR A 9 -21.22 -13.13 -1.90
CA TYR A 9 -20.64 -13.71 -3.12
C TYR A 9 -19.45 -12.92 -3.69
N LEU A 10 -18.99 -11.89 -2.98
CA LEU A 10 -17.92 -11.02 -3.48
C LEU A 10 -16.56 -11.53 -2.97
N SER A 11 -15.67 -11.89 -3.90
CA SER A 11 -14.32 -12.36 -3.56
C SER A 11 -13.63 -11.34 -2.65
N LEU A 12 -13.19 -11.74 -1.45
CA LEU A 12 -12.46 -10.92 -0.48
C LEU A 12 -11.36 -9.98 -1.07
N PRO A 13 -10.66 -10.31 -2.17
CA PRO A 13 -9.79 -9.34 -2.88
C PRO A 13 -10.50 -8.11 -3.50
N MET A 14 -11.78 -8.18 -3.86
CA MET A 14 -12.53 -7.05 -4.40
C MET A 14 -12.82 -5.98 -3.34
N PHE A 15 -12.96 -6.39 -2.07
CA PHE A 15 -13.14 -5.46 -0.94
C PHE A 15 -11.87 -4.65 -0.66
N THR A 16 -10.70 -5.18 -1.00
CA THR A 16 -9.39 -4.52 -0.88
C THR A 16 -9.24 -3.40 -1.92
N SER A 17 -9.73 -3.62 -3.14
CA SER A 17 -9.82 -2.60 -4.19
C SER A 17 -10.80 -1.47 -3.82
N LEU A 18 -11.94 -1.80 -3.19
CA LEU A 18 -12.93 -0.81 -2.75
C LEU A 18 -12.38 0.17 -1.69
N ARG A 19 -11.50 -0.30 -0.79
CA ARG A 19 -10.88 0.55 0.24
C ARG A 19 -9.75 1.45 -0.30
N HIS A 20 -9.01 1.00 -1.31
CA HIS A 20 -8.12 1.90 -2.06
C HIS A 20 -8.92 2.90 -2.92
N SER A 21 -10.09 2.51 -3.44
CA SER A 21 -11.00 3.43 -4.10
C SER A 21 -11.63 4.46 -3.15
N THR A 22 -11.77 4.17 -1.84
CA THR A 22 -12.15 5.21 -0.87
C THR A 22 -11.07 6.28 -0.68
N VAL A 23 -9.80 6.02 -1.00
CA VAL A 23 -8.75 7.06 -1.08
C VAL A 23 -9.02 8.01 -2.25
N LEU A 24 -9.56 7.50 -3.37
CA LEU A 24 -10.03 8.35 -4.48
C LEU A 24 -11.21 9.22 -4.02
N MET A 25 -12.14 8.65 -3.23
CA MET A 25 -13.27 9.39 -2.69
C MET A 25 -12.83 10.47 -1.70
N THR A 26 -11.85 10.20 -0.84
CA THR A 26 -11.30 11.20 0.09
C THR A 26 -10.43 12.24 -0.62
N MET A 27 -9.67 11.89 -1.65
CA MET A 27 -8.95 12.86 -2.48
C MET A 27 -9.88 13.77 -3.28
N CYS A 28 -10.98 13.25 -3.85
CA CYS A 28 -12.01 14.07 -4.48
C CYS A 28 -12.73 14.98 -3.47
N LEU A 29 -12.93 14.50 -2.23
CA LEU A 29 -13.52 15.29 -1.15
C LEU A 29 -12.57 16.41 -0.71
N GLU A 30 -11.26 16.13 -0.63
CA GLU A 30 -10.23 17.13 -0.36
C GLU A 30 -10.14 18.16 -1.48
N TYR A 31 -10.19 17.75 -2.76
CA TYR A 31 -10.27 18.68 -3.91
C TYR A 31 -11.54 19.55 -3.87
N ALA A 32 -12.67 19.00 -3.41
CA ALA A 32 -13.93 19.73 -3.30
C ALA A 32 -13.96 20.68 -2.09
N LEU A 33 -13.31 20.33 -0.98
CA LEU A 33 -13.29 21.11 0.27
C LEU A 33 -12.13 22.13 0.34
N LEU A 34 -10.95 21.79 -0.16
CA LEU A 34 -9.76 22.64 -0.22
C LEU A 34 -9.61 23.25 -1.61
N LYS A 35 -10.46 24.22 -1.93
CA LYS A 35 -10.23 25.18 -3.03
C LYS A 35 -9.08 26.18 -2.74
N PHE A 36 -8.34 26.01 -1.64
CA PHE A 36 -7.64 27.10 -0.96
C PHE A 36 -6.21 26.81 -0.53
N ASP A 37 -5.53 25.78 -1.07
CA ASP A 37 -4.07 25.75 -0.97
C ASP A 37 -3.40 25.60 -2.33
N SER A 38 -2.47 26.51 -2.55
CA SER A 38 -1.77 26.76 -3.80
C SER A 38 -0.64 25.73 -3.89
N ASP A 39 -0.41 25.16 -5.09
CA ASP A 39 0.67 24.21 -5.47
C ASP A 39 0.23 22.78 -5.79
N CYS A 40 -1.05 22.42 -5.61
CA CYS A 40 -1.53 21.08 -5.95
C CYS A 40 -2.01 20.98 -7.42
N THR A 41 -1.12 20.54 -8.31
CA THR A 41 -1.41 20.44 -9.76
C THR A 41 -2.35 19.26 -10.03
N LEU A 42 -3.44 19.46 -10.79
CA LEU A 42 -4.41 18.41 -11.20
C LEU A 42 -3.74 17.13 -11.72
N PHE A 43 -2.63 17.28 -12.45
CA PHE A 43 -1.82 16.16 -12.94
C PHE A 43 -1.29 15.25 -11.82
N GLY A 44 -0.88 15.80 -10.67
CA GLY A 44 -0.42 15.03 -9.51
C GLY A 44 -1.54 14.18 -8.90
N TYR A 45 -2.76 14.73 -8.79
CA TYR A 45 -3.92 13.96 -8.33
C TYR A 45 -4.28 12.82 -9.27
N ILE A 46 -4.30 13.05 -10.58
CA ILE A 46 -4.56 12.00 -11.58
C ILE A 46 -3.50 10.90 -11.47
N TYR A 47 -2.22 11.27 -11.30
CA TYR A 47 -1.13 10.32 -11.13
C TYR A 47 -1.28 9.44 -9.88
N ILE A 48 -1.62 10.04 -8.74
CA ILE A 48 -1.87 9.32 -7.47
C ILE A 48 -3.06 8.36 -7.63
N CYS A 49 -4.13 8.80 -8.31
CA CYS A 49 -5.30 7.97 -8.58
C CYS A 49 -4.95 6.73 -9.41
N ILE A 50 -4.22 6.90 -10.51
CA ILE A 50 -3.78 5.81 -11.38
C ILE A 50 -2.85 4.87 -10.62
N ASN A 51 -1.90 5.40 -9.84
CA ASN A 51 -0.98 4.59 -9.04
C ASN A 51 -1.72 3.73 -7.99
N ASN A 52 -2.67 4.31 -7.27
CA ASN A 52 -3.46 3.59 -6.27
C ASN A 52 -4.32 2.50 -6.90
N PHE A 53 -4.91 2.79 -8.06
CA PHE A 53 -5.70 1.82 -8.82
C PHE A 53 -4.83 0.64 -9.29
N SER A 54 -3.68 0.92 -9.92
CA SER A 54 -2.73 -0.10 -10.37
C SER A 54 -2.18 -0.96 -9.22
N THR A 55 -1.87 -0.34 -8.08
CA THR A 55 -1.40 -1.04 -6.88
C THR A 55 -2.48 -1.96 -6.29
N ALA A 56 -3.74 -1.52 -6.31
CA ALA A 56 -4.87 -2.35 -5.90
C ALA A 56 -5.06 -3.55 -6.83
N LEU A 57 -4.99 -3.35 -8.15
CA LEU A 57 -5.07 -4.44 -9.14
C LEU A 57 -3.95 -5.46 -8.95
N ASN A 58 -2.71 -5.00 -8.78
CA ASN A 58 -1.57 -5.90 -8.55
C ASN A 58 -1.77 -6.76 -7.29
N SER A 59 -2.24 -6.16 -6.19
CA SER A 59 -2.52 -6.88 -4.93
C SER A 59 -3.61 -7.95 -5.09
N VAL A 60 -4.66 -7.66 -5.86
CA VAL A 60 -5.72 -8.63 -6.17
C VAL A 60 -5.19 -9.76 -7.05
N TYR A 61 -4.44 -9.43 -8.09
CA TYR A 61 -3.84 -10.41 -9.01
C TYR A 61 -2.94 -11.41 -8.25
N ILE A 62 -2.03 -10.92 -7.43
CA ILE A 62 -1.13 -11.75 -6.61
C ILE A 62 -1.93 -12.69 -5.70
N LYS A 63 -3.00 -12.19 -5.06
CA LYS A 63 -3.85 -13.02 -4.20
C LYS A 63 -4.61 -14.09 -4.98
N LEU A 64 -5.01 -13.82 -6.22
CA LEU A 64 -5.64 -14.80 -7.10
C LEU A 64 -4.68 -15.91 -7.52
N VAL A 65 -3.42 -15.55 -7.84
CA VAL A 65 -2.37 -16.53 -8.18
C VAL A 65 -2.10 -17.45 -6.99
N PHE A 66 -2.02 -16.91 -5.78
CA PHE A 66 -1.86 -17.72 -4.56
C PHE A 66 -3.08 -18.60 -4.27
N ASN A 67 -4.30 -18.12 -4.44
CA ASN A 67 -5.50 -18.93 -4.20
C ASN A 67 -5.66 -20.10 -5.18
N LYS A 68 -5.06 -20.00 -6.38
CA LYS A 68 -5.05 -21.07 -7.38
C LYS A 68 -3.85 -22.01 -7.24
N ASP A 69 -3.00 -21.81 -6.23
CA ASP A 69 -1.74 -22.54 -6.01
C ASP A 69 -0.87 -22.68 -7.27
N LEU A 70 -0.91 -21.67 -8.15
CA LEU A 70 -0.23 -21.70 -9.44
C LEU A 70 1.29 -21.52 -9.33
N MET A 71 1.75 -20.75 -8.34
CA MET A 71 3.16 -20.36 -8.19
C MET A 71 3.53 -20.12 -6.72
N SER A 72 4.81 -20.29 -6.39
CA SER A 72 5.34 -19.98 -5.06
C SER A 72 5.62 -18.48 -4.88
N THR A 73 5.81 -18.04 -3.63
CA THR A 73 6.09 -16.62 -3.30
C THR A 73 7.37 -16.13 -3.98
N THR A 74 8.39 -16.97 -4.05
CA THR A 74 9.68 -16.64 -4.69
C THR A 74 9.55 -16.52 -6.21
N ASP A 75 8.72 -17.35 -6.84
CA ASP A 75 8.51 -17.30 -8.29
C ASP A 75 7.83 -15.99 -8.69
N ILE A 76 6.78 -15.61 -7.97
CA ILE A 76 6.03 -14.36 -8.22
C ILE A 76 6.95 -13.14 -8.05
N MET A 77 7.78 -13.13 -7.01
CA MET A 77 8.75 -12.06 -6.78
C MET A 77 9.80 -11.99 -7.89
N PHE A 78 10.32 -13.13 -8.33
CA PHE A 78 11.29 -13.21 -9.41
C PHE A 78 10.71 -12.64 -10.71
N TYR A 79 9.51 -13.08 -11.11
CA TYR A 79 8.85 -12.55 -12.32
C TYR A 79 8.53 -11.06 -12.19
N ASN A 80 8.00 -10.61 -11.05
CA ASN A 80 7.71 -9.19 -10.84
C ASN A 80 8.94 -8.31 -11.03
N ASN A 81 10.08 -8.72 -10.47
CA ASN A 81 11.33 -7.97 -10.58
C ASN A 81 11.96 -8.10 -11.97
N LEU A 82 11.88 -9.29 -12.59
CA LEU A 82 12.41 -9.54 -13.93
C LEU A 82 11.69 -8.69 -14.99
N PHE A 83 10.37 -8.58 -14.91
CA PHE A 83 9.59 -7.75 -15.83
C PHE A 83 9.68 -6.25 -15.51
N ALA A 84 9.87 -5.87 -14.24
CA ALA A 84 10.07 -4.47 -13.87
C ALA A 84 11.44 -3.94 -14.30
N ALA A 85 12.50 -4.78 -14.29
CA ALA A 85 13.86 -4.38 -14.61
C ALA A 85 14.05 -3.66 -15.97
N PRO A 86 13.53 -4.17 -17.11
CA PRO A 86 13.69 -3.48 -18.40
C PRO A 86 12.95 -2.13 -18.45
N PHE A 87 11.78 -2.04 -17.81
CA PHE A 87 11.02 -0.79 -17.74
C PHE A 87 11.76 0.25 -16.89
N LEU A 88 12.31 -0.18 -15.75
CA LEU A 88 13.12 0.69 -14.89
C LEU A 88 14.38 1.17 -15.61
N ALA A 89 15.06 0.26 -16.34
CA ALA A 89 16.24 0.62 -17.11
C ALA A 89 15.93 1.68 -18.17
N MET A 90 14.82 1.53 -18.90
CA MET A 90 14.37 2.50 -19.92
C MET A 90 14.16 3.90 -19.30
N VAL A 91 13.44 3.99 -18.18
CA VAL A 91 13.22 5.26 -17.47
C VAL A 91 14.53 5.87 -16.97
N CYS A 92 15.46 5.06 -16.46
CA CYS A 92 16.76 5.55 -16.01
C CYS A 92 17.66 6.04 -17.16
N PHE A 93 17.50 5.49 -18.37
CA PHE A 93 18.21 5.99 -19.56
C PHE A 93 17.68 7.35 -20.02
N GLU A 94 16.36 7.56 -19.97
CA GLU A 94 15.77 8.84 -20.38
C GLU A 94 16.08 9.99 -19.42
N ASN A 95 16.23 9.69 -18.12
CA ASN A 95 16.49 10.70 -17.08
C ASN A 95 17.99 10.94 -16.80
N ASP A 96 18.90 10.24 -17.49
CA ASP A 96 20.35 10.28 -17.22
C ASP A 96 20.75 9.98 -15.76
N ASP A 97 19.86 9.32 -14.99
CA ASP A 97 20.01 9.08 -13.56
C ASP A 97 21.28 8.28 -13.24
N PHE A 98 21.64 7.34 -14.12
CA PHE A 98 22.87 6.54 -13.99
C PHE A 98 24.12 7.40 -14.03
N MET A 99 24.18 8.36 -14.94
CA MET A 99 25.33 9.24 -15.10
C MET A 99 25.47 10.17 -13.90
N PHE A 100 24.37 10.79 -13.47
CA PHE A 100 24.37 11.66 -12.29
C PHE A 100 24.74 10.92 -11.00
N THR A 101 24.20 9.72 -10.79
CA THR A 101 24.50 8.91 -9.60
C THR A 101 25.97 8.48 -9.58
N TRP A 102 26.51 8.07 -10.72
CA TRP A 102 27.92 7.69 -10.84
C TRP A 102 28.87 8.86 -10.57
N LEU A 103 28.54 10.04 -11.09
CA LEU A 103 29.30 11.26 -10.87
C LEU A 103 29.29 11.67 -9.39
N PHE A 104 28.11 11.65 -8.75
CA PHE A 104 27.96 11.94 -7.32
C PHE A 104 28.76 10.94 -6.45
N TYR A 105 28.70 9.66 -6.78
CA TYR A 105 29.46 8.62 -6.08
C TYR A 105 30.97 8.85 -6.18
N ASN A 106 31.47 9.26 -7.35
CA ASN A 106 32.89 9.50 -7.55
C ASN A 106 33.42 10.79 -6.92
N LEU A 107 32.61 11.84 -6.89
CA LEU A 107 32.94 13.12 -6.28
C LEU A 107 32.80 13.12 -4.76
N SER A 108 32.07 12.15 -4.19
CA SER A 108 31.85 12.09 -2.75
C SER A 108 33.12 11.68 -1.99
N SER A 109 33.46 12.46 -0.96
CA SER A 109 34.57 12.19 -0.05
C SER A 109 34.35 10.93 0.82
N HIS A 110 33.11 10.45 0.93
CA HIS A 110 32.71 9.33 1.79
C HIS A 110 32.19 8.12 1.00
N LYS A 111 32.93 7.69 -0.04
CA LYS A 111 32.54 6.56 -0.93
C LYS A 111 32.18 5.27 -0.19
N ALA A 112 32.96 4.93 0.84
CA ALA A 112 32.72 3.72 1.63
C ALA A 112 31.37 3.76 2.36
N ALA A 113 31.02 4.89 2.98
CA ALA A 113 29.74 5.06 3.66
C ALA A 113 28.56 4.98 2.68
N LEU A 114 28.67 5.64 1.51
CA LEU A 114 27.64 5.57 0.47
C LEU A 114 27.44 4.15 -0.05
N THR A 115 28.52 3.38 -0.24
CA THR A 115 28.44 1.98 -0.70
C THR A 115 27.70 1.12 0.33
N VAL A 116 27.98 1.31 1.63
CA VAL A 116 27.30 0.60 2.71
C VAL A 116 25.82 0.99 2.77
N LEU A 117 25.48 2.27 2.64
CA LEU A 117 24.08 2.72 2.65
C LEU A 117 23.30 2.17 1.45
N ILE A 118 23.88 2.19 0.25
CA ILE A 118 23.25 1.63 -0.96
C ILE A 118 23.02 0.12 -0.82
N SER A 119 24.00 -0.62 -0.30
CA SER A 119 23.84 -2.07 -0.10
C SER A 119 22.78 -2.41 0.95
N ILE A 120 22.71 -1.66 2.06
CA ILE A 120 21.64 -1.81 3.06
C ILE A 120 20.28 -1.43 2.46
N ALA A 121 20.19 -0.39 1.63
CA ALA A 121 18.95 0.01 0.97
C ALA A 121 18.44 -1.10 0.03
N LEU A 122 19.32 -1.72 -0.77
CA LEU A 122 18.97 -2.83 -1.65
C LEU A 122 18.48 -4.05 -0.86
N LEU A 123 19.18 -4.42 0.22
CA LEU A 123 18.76 -5.50 1.12
C LEU A 123 17.39 -5.20 1.74
N SER A 124 17.17 -3.96 2.18
CA SER A 124 15.89 -3.54 2.76
C SER A 124 14.73 -3.62 1.76
N GLY A 125 14.98 -3.29 0.48
CA GLY A 125 13.99 -3.39 -0.59
C GLY A 125 13.56 -4.83 -0.88
N ILE A 126 14.53 -5.75 -0.94
CA ILE A 126 14.27 -7.19 -1.12
C ILE A 126 13.48 -7.75 0.07
N CYS A 127 13.90 -7.44 1.30
CA CYS A 127 13.20 -7.85 2.52
C CYS A 127 11.77 -7.31 2.56
N LEU A 128 11.57 -6.01 2.28
CA LEU A 128 10.25 -5.39 2.26
C LEU A 128 9.34 -6.04 1.22
N GLY A 129 9.89 -6.32 0.01
CA GLY A 129 9.19 -7.07 -1.03
C GLY A 129 8.72 -8.43 -0.52
N TYR A 130 9.64 -9.23 0.03
CA TYR A 130 9.34 -10.58 0.53
C TYR A 130 8.24 -10.59 1.59
N PHE A 131 8.36 -9.75 2.61
CA PHE A 131 7.35 -9.67 3.67
C PHE A 131 6.01 -9.14 3.15
N SER A 132 5.99 -8.28 2.14
CA SER A 132 4.75 -7.79 1.53
C SER A 132 3.98 -8.89 0.81
N PHE A 133 4.66 -9.70 -0.02
CA PHE A 133 4.05 -10.84 -0.69
C PHE A 133 3.61 -11.91 0.32
N GLN A 134 4.41 -12.17 1.35
CA GLN A 134 4.07 -13.15 2.38
C GLN A 134 2.89 -12.72 3.26
N CYS A 135 2.81 -11.43 3.60
CA CYS A 135 1.63 -10.83 4.21
C CYS A 135 0.41 -11.06 3.32
N THR A 136 0.52 -10.80 2.02
CA THR A 136 -0.59 -10.99 1.08
C THR A 136 -1.01 -12.46 0.99
N LYS A 137 -0.08 -13.41 1.04
CA LYS A 137 -0.37 -14.85 1.01
C LYS A 137 -1.18 -15.29 2.24
N TYR A 138 -0.67 -15.06 3.45
CA TYR A 138 -1.27 -15.60 4.68
C TYR A 138 -2.40 -14.75 5.25
N ASN A 139 -2.36 -13.44 5.07
CA ASN A 139 -3.38 -12.58 5.64
C ASN A 139 -4.63 -12.51 4.75
N SER A 140 -5.76 -12.29 5.40
CA SER A 140 -6.98 -11.89 4.70
C SER A 140 -6.82 -10.49 4.10
N ALA A 141 -7.54 -10.21 3.03
CA ALA A 141 -7.59 -8.87 2.44
C ALA A 141 -7.88 -7.76 3.48
N LEU A 142 -8.77 -8.05 4.44
CA LEU A 142 -9.12 -7.13 5.51
C LEU A 142 -7.91 -6.78 6.40
N THR A 143 -7.21 -7.80 6.90
CA THR A 143 -6.05 -7.60 7.79
C THR A 143 -4.91 -6.87 7.08
N THR A 144 -4.64 -7.19 5.81
CA THR A 144 -3.61 -6.49 5.03
C THR A 144 -3.87 -4.99 4.90
N THR A 145 -5.12 -4.58 4.66
CA THR A 145 -5.45 -3.14 4.57
C THR A 145 -5.36 -2.42 5.91
N PHE A 146 -5.68 -3.09 7.02
CA PHE A 146 -5.51 -2.53 8.35
C PHE A 146 -4.02 -2.32 8.68
N ILE A 147 -3.18 -3.32 8.39
CA ILE A 147 -1.73 -3.23 8.54
C ILE A 147 -1.14 -2.11 7.67
N GLY A 148 -1.67 -1.91 6.45
CA GLY A 148 -1.29 -0.80 5.58
C GLY A 148 -1.53 0.59 6.20
N VAL A 149 -2.68 0.79 6.86
CA VAL A 149 -2.95 2.04 7.58
C VAL A 149 -2.04 2.20 8.79
N LEU A 150 -1.83 1.13 9.57
CA LEU A 150 -0.88 1.16 10.68
C LEU A 150 0.53 1.53 10.21
N LYS A 151 0.99 0.98 9.09
CA LYS A 151 2.30 1.30 8.50
C LYS A 151 2.43 2.80 8.23
N ASN A 152 1.44 3.41 7.57
CA ASN A 152 1.47 4.84 7.26
C ASN A 152 1.49 5.70 8.53
N VAL A 153 0.73 5.31 9.54
CA VAL A 153 0.67 6.01 10.83
C VAL A 153 2.01 5.98 11.54
N ILE A 154 2.65 4.81 11.59
CA ILE A 154 3.99 4.65 12.16
C ILE A 154 4.99 5.54 11.39
N ILE A 155 4.97 5.52 10.06
CA ILE A 155 5.88 6.35 9.24
C ILE A 155 5.67 7.83 9.52
N THR A 156 4.42 8.31 9.58
CA THR A 156 4.13 9.73 9.83
C THR A 156 4.61 10.16 11.22
N TYR A 157 4.33 9.37 12.26
CA TYR A 157 4.80 9.71 13.62
C TYR A 157 6.32 9.57 13.77
N SER A 158 6.94 8.59 13.11
CA SER A 158 8.40 8.48 13.07
C SER A 158 9.05 9.67 12.35
N GLY A 159 8.47 10.13 11.23
CA GLY A 159 8.95 11.32 10.51
C GLY A 159 8.85 12.61 11.33
N MET A 160 7.81 12.73 12.17
CA MET A 160 7.69 13.84 13.13
C MET A 160 8.79 13.83 14.19
N PHE A 161 9.26 12.66 14.61
CA PHE A 161 10.32 12.55 15.62
C PHE A 161 11.73 12.82 15.06
N THR A 162 11.99 12.42 13.81
CA THR A 162 13.27 12.65 13.12
C THR A 162 13.42 14.11 12.64
N GLY A 163 12.33 14.89 12.61
CA GLY A 163 12.32 16.29 12.18
C GLY A 163 12.12 16.49 10.67
N ASP A 164 11.98 15.41 9.91
CA ASP A 164 11.73 15.43 8.46
C ASP A 164 10.28 15.86 8.12
N TYR A 165 9.39 15.93 9.11
CA TYR A 165 8.00 16.31 8.93
C TYR A 165 7.60 17.49 9.82
N THR A 166 7.26 18.63 9.20
CA THR A 166 6.71 19.79 9.92
C THR A 166 5.31 19.48 10.43
N PHE A 167 5.11 19.53 11.74
CA PHE A 167 3.83 19.24 12.36
C PHE A 167 2.74 20.21 11.90
N ASN A 168 1.71 19.67 11.23
CA ASN A 168 0.47 20.37 10.90
C ASN A 168 -0.70 19.70 11.60
N LEU A 169 -1.50 20.52 12.29
CA LEU A 169 -2.67 20.08 13.07
C LEU A 169 -3.71 19.37 12.18
N CYS A 170 -3.86 19.80 10.93
CA CYS A 170 -4.75 19.16 9.95
C CYS A 170 -4.28 17.73 9.61
N ASN A 171 -2.98 17.53 9.38
CA ASN A 171 -2.43 16.20 9.10
C ASN A 171 -2.55 15.27 10.32
N PHE A 172 -2.32 15.79 11.53
CA PHE A 172 -2.51 15.01 12.76
C PHE A 172 -3.96 14.54 12.92
N ILE A 173 -4.95 15.42 12.68
CA ILE A 173 -6.37 15.05 12.73
C ILE A 173 -6.69 14.03 11.62
N GLY A 174 -6.17 14.20 10.41
CA GLY A 174 -6.39 13.25 9.31
C GLY A 174 -5.86 11.84 9.62
N VAL A 175 -4.64 11.73 10.15
CA VAL A 175 -4.02 10.44 10.52
C VAL A 175 -4.74 9.77 11.70
N THR A 176 -5.17 10.55 12.69
CA THR A 176 -5.93 10.02 13.83
C THR A 176 -7.36 9.58 13.46
N LEU A 177 -8.02 10.29 12.53
CA LEU A 177 -9.36 9.92 12.07
C LEU A 177 -9.34 8.65 11.21
N THR A 178 -8.35 8.52 10.32
CA THR A 178 -8.19 7.32 9.47
C THR A 178 -7.84 6.07 10.28
N THR A 179 -7.04 6.20 11.35
CA THR A 179 -6.76 5.08 12.28
C THR A 179 -8.00 4.63 13.02
N ILE A 180 -8.73 5.55 13.64
CA ILE A 180 -9.95 5.24 14.38
C ILE A 180 -10.99 4.57 13.47
N GLY A 181 -11.21 5.12 12.26
CA GLY A 181 -12.13 4.52 11.29
C GLY A 181 -11.74 3.09 10.90
N SER A 182 -10.44 2.83 10.71
CA SER A 182 -9.94 1.49 10.38
C SER A 182 -10.09 0.47 11.52
N LEU A 183 -9.92 0.91 12.77
CA LEU A 183 -10.09 0.07 13.97
C LEU A 183 -11.54 -0.32 14.19
N ILE A 184 -12.47 0.64 14.06
CA ILE A 184 -13.92 0.39 14.20
C ILE A 184 -14.38 -0.60 13.13
N PHE A 185 -13.96 -0.39 11.88
CA PHE A 185 -14.31 -1.28 10.79
C PHE A 185 -13.76 -2.69 11.01
N PHE A 186 -12.49 -2.81 11.40
CA PHE A 186 -11.86 -4.10 11.70
C PHE A 186 -12.57 -4.84 12.85
N GLY A 187 -12.91 -4.13 13.93
CA GLY A 187 -13.66 -4.67 15.05
C GLY A 187 -15.05 -5.16 14.64
N SER A 188 -15.78 -4.37 13.85
CA SER A 188 -17.11 -4.76 13.34
C SER A 188 -17.07 -6.01 12.46
N ALA A 189 -16.03 -6.15 11.64
CA ALA A 189 -15.86 -7.30 10.75
C ALA A 189 -15.51 -8.58 11.54
N ILE A 190 -14.72 -8.47 12.61
CA ILE A 190 -14.43 -9.59 13.52
C ILE A 190 -15.69 -10.01 14.28
N SER A 191 -16.40 -9.06 14.87
CA SER A 191 -17.65 -9.33 15.60
C SER A 191 -18.71 -9.98 14.69
N GLY A 192 -18.80 -9.55 13.43
CA GLY A 192 -19.66 -10.19 12.43
C GLY A 192 -19.27 -11.65 12.13
N LYS A 193 -17.98 -11.95 12.00
CA LYS A 193 -17.50 -13.34 11.82
C LYS A 193 -17.76 -14.23 13.03
N LEU A 194 -17.63 -13.68 14.25
CA LEU A 194 -17.95 -14.40 15.49
C LEU A 194 -19.44 -14.73 15.57
N ASN A 195 -20.32 -13.78 15.24
CA ASN A 195 -21.76 -14.00 15.22
C ASN A 195 -22.22 -15.05 14.19
N ILE A 196 -21.53 -15.14 13.03
CA ILE A 196 -21.82 -16.17 12.02
C ILE A 196 -21.34 -17.55 12.48
N ARG A 197 -20.19 -17.64 13.18
CA ARG A 197 -19.70 -18.91 13.75
C ARG A 197 -20.54 -19.44 14.91
N GLN A 198 -21.30 -18.59 15.60
CA GLN A 198 -22.19 -18.97 16.70
C GLN A 198 -23.59 -19.42 16.23
N GLN A 199 -23.93 -19.31 14.93
CA GLN A 199 -25.15 -19.92 14.41
C GLN A 199 -24.94 -21.44 14.28
N PRO A 200 -25.68 -22.29 15.01
CA PRO A 200 -25.58 -23.74 14.85
C PRO A 200 -25.96 -24.10 13.41
N ALA A 201 -25.20 -24.99 12.79
CA ALA A 201 -25.48 -25.53 11.47
C ALA A 201 -26.93 -26.02 11.44
N LYS A 202 -27.80 -25.34 10.69
CA LYS A 202 -29.13 -25.88 10.38
C LYS A 202 -28.90 -27.14 9.56
N VAL A 203 -29.09 -28.29 10.20
CA VAL A 203 -29.25 -29.58 9.54
C VAL A 203 -30.46 -29.44 8.63
N VAL A 204 -30.20 -29.31 7.33
CA VAL A 204 -31.24 -29.48 6.32
C VAL A 204 -31.46 -30.97 6.22
N VAL A 205 -32.54 -31.44 6.87
CA VAL A 205 -33.13 -32.77 6.66
C VAL A 205 -33.94 -32.72 5.38
#